data_AF-A0A1B9J0R7-F1
#
_entry.id   AF-A0A1B9J0R7-F1
#
_cell.length_a   1.000
_cell.length_b   1.000
_cell.length_c   1.000
_cell.angle_alpha   90.00
_cell.angle_beta   90.00
_cell.angle_gamma   90.00
#
_symmetry.space_group_name_H-M   'P 1'
#
loop_
_entity.id
_entity.type
_entity.pdbx_description
1 polymer ?
#
loop_
_entity_poly.entity_id
_entity_poly.type
_entity_poly.pdbx_seq_one_letter_code
_entity_poly.pdbx_strand_id
1 'polypeptide(L)'
;MPFGFTHGPLVSLANSAICSFFRQIEVYGAENVPDHGPIVFASSHANMALDPAVLSNTIPHGHYLHYWVKDSLFRNPAVGALLRNAGNIAVDRKTKNNQMLFRGTFEALALGESIGVFPEGTSHTEPRMIPLKDGTSWAALEYVRYLKGTEENAGPKKGRKAVVIPVGIAYVDKRKYRSRVVVHYGEPISMDQFEAQFLSEQEGESKLAVKRLTWMIDIELKKMTVNAPDWDTAFAAQMARELLWIRQDDLALKDYVQVSQTLVDLFTTPTESIQSLKTLLATYHRLLSSSRLSNSVLSGISLSSTLDPSIPVSLPNRFSTLFYFIKDTLVVLFHLPFFIVPMLINIPIYVVGYLGASLVEEELETQAQMKVVFGLLLSLITYPILFFVLWSVLKGLALGVVLAAVTVWGLGRYHGALIDENYNAMKRLVASWRLLIGIWTPRRSEFPLPSFLESYKSFAPDPPKVAGLPPTTKPEKYVKPKKLPSRVLVKHVLRTRLEAAKQLAKVLLELEARDEQVNASFWLAEEFSGNILEVPKDEEGLNEWERELPRARRSGKEVVGFLRGRGARLGINRGEEGHWVGSSGGEGESE
;
A
#
# COMPACT_ATOMS: atom_id res chain seq x y z
N MET A 1 13.52 25.71 12.75
CA MET A 1 13.83 26.56 11.56
C MET A 1 12.49 26.92 10.96
N PRO A 2 12.17 28.19 10.69
CA PRO A 2 10.83 28.53 10.24
C PRO A 2 10.58 27.95 8.85
N PHE A 3 9.40 27.35 8.67
CA PHE A 3 8.86 27.06 7.36
C PHE A 3 8.81 28.36 6.53
N GLY A 4 9.19 28.27 5.26
CA GLY A 4 9.14 29.43 4.39
C GLY A 4 7.70 29.75 3.95
N PHE A 5 7.51 30.95 3.41
CA PHE A 5 6.19 31.42 2.96
C PHE A 5 5.55 30.57 1.85
N THR A 6 6.32 29.73 1.14
CA THR A 6 5.78 28.83 0.12
C THR A 6 5.39 27.46 0.67
N HIS A 7 5.69 27.14 1.93
CA HIS A 7 5.35 25.84 2.54
C HIS A 7 3.85 25.57 2.53
N GLY A 8 3.02 26.50 3.04
CA GLY A 8 1.56 26.35 3.04
C GLY A 8 0.97 26.10 1.64
N PRO A 9 1.31 26.94 0.63
CA PRO A 9 0.94 26.69 -0.76
C PRO A 9 1.42 25.33 -1.30
N LEU A 10 2.64 24.91 -0.97
CA LEU A 10 3.19 23.60 -1.39
C LEU A 10 2.41 22.43 -0.77
N VAL A 11 2.04 22.52 0.51
CA VAL A 11 1.22 21.51 1.20
C VAL A 11 -0.19 21.45 0.60
N SER A 12 -0.81 22.61 0.31
CA SER A 12 -2.13 22.65 -0.34
C SER A 12 -2.10 22.05 -1.76
N LEU A 13 -1.00 22.27 -2.48
CA LEU A 13 -0.78 21.67 -3.79
C LEU A 13 -0.59 20.15 -3.69
N ALA A 14 0.25 19.70 -2.76
CA ALA A 14 0.47 18.27 -2.51
C ALA A 14 -0.84 17.57 -2.12
N ASN A 15 -1.65 18.18 -1.24
CA ASN A 15 -2.99 17.71 -0.88
C ASN A 15 -3.87 17.51 -2.12
N SER A 16 -3.96 18.53 -2.97
CA SER A 16 -4.75 18.45 -4.22
C SER A 16 -4.26 17.32 -5.15
N ALA A 17 -2.94 17.12 -5.23
CA ALA A 17 -2.34 16.05 -6.03
C ALA A 17 -2.67 14.66 -5.49
N ILE A 18 -2.57 14.49 -4.17
CA ILE A 18 -2.84 13.26 -3.45
C ILE A 18 -4.32 12.88 -3.57
N CYS A 19 -5.25 13.82 -3.35
CA CYS A 19 -6.69 13.59 -3.51
C CYS A 19 -7.09 13.30 -4.97
N SER A 20 -6.30 13.77 -5.95
CA SER A 20 -6.49 13.40 -7.35
C SER A 20 -5.95 12.00 -7.65
N PHE A 21 -4.81 11.64 -7.04
CA PHE A 21 -4.12 10.38 -7.28
C PHE A 21 -4.77 9.19 -6.58
N PHE A 22 -5.23 9.36 -5.34
CA PHE A 22 -5.95 8.33 -4.60
C PHE A 22 -7.44 8.65 -4.61
N ARG A 23 -8.25 7.63 -4.85
CA ARG A 23 -9.71 7.81 -4.82
C ARG A 23 -10.23 8.00 -3.39
N GLN A 24 -9.56 7.36 -2.44
CA GLN A 24 -9.96 7.31 -1.04
C GLN A 24 -8.72 7.12 -0.17
N ILE A 25 -8.63 7.93 0.87
CA ILE A 25 -7.62 7.84 1.92
C ILE A 25 -8.39 7.84 3.22
N GLU A 26 -8.17 6.81 4.04
CA GLU A 26 -8.76 6.72 5.37
C GLU A 26 -7.67 6.74 6.42
N VAL A 27 -7.93 7.50 7.48
CA VAL A 27 -7.00 7.74 8.58
C VAL A 27 -7.58 7.12 9.85
N TYR A 28 -6.77 6.35 10.56
CA TYR A 28 -7.11 5.68 11.81
C TYR A 28 -6.07 6.02 12.88
N GLY A 29 -6.49 6.02 14.15
CA GLY A 29 -5.62 6.34 15.29
C GLY A 29 -5.20 7.81 15.36
N ALA A 30 -5.91 8.72 14.68
CA ALA A 30 -5.60 10.15 14.70
C ALA A 30 -5.64 10.73 16.11
N GLU A 31 -6.49 10.16 16.97
CA GLU A 31 -6.63 10.43 18.40
C GLU A 31 -5.36 10.12 19.22
N ASN A 32 -4.48 9.25 18.72
CA ASN A 32 -3.21 8.91 19.39
C ASN A 32 -2.14 10.00 19.22
N VAL A 33 -2.37 10.94 18.30
CA VAL A 33 -1.44 12.03 18.02
C VAL A 33 -1.70 13.20 18.96
N PRO A 34 -0.73 13.60 19.81
CA PRO A 34 -0.92 14.77 20.67
C PRO A 34 -1.16 16.05 19.87
N ASP A 35 -2.02 16.92 20.40
CA ASP A 35 -2.31 18.23 19.78
C ASP A 35 -1.08 19.14 19.70
N HIS A 36 -0.19 19.04 20.70
CA HIS A 36 0.94 19.94 20.88
C HIS A 36 2.17 19.23 21.43
N GLY A 37 3.34 19.78 21.09
CA GLY A 37 4.63 19.34 21.57
C GLY A 37 5.45 18.66 20.49
N PRO A 38 6.72 18.36 20.78
CA PRO A 38 7.61 17.75 19.81
C PRO A 38 7.21 16.30 19.52
N ILE A 39 7.06 15.97 18.25
CA ILE A 39 6.70 14.63 17.79
C ILE A 39 7.68 14.15 16.73
N VAL A 40 8.07 12.88 16.81
CA VAL A 40 8.80 12.19 15.76
C VAL A 40 7.88 11.14 15.14
N PHE A 41 7.36 11.41 13.95
CA PHE A 41 6.56 10.46 13.18
C PHE A 41 7.49 9.49 12.45
N ALA A 42 7.47 8.22 12.86
CA ALA A 42 8.24 7.15 12.25
C ALA A 42 7.35 6.35 11.32
N SER A 43 7.44 6.58 10.01
CA SER A 43 6.51 6.02 9.02
C SER A 43 7.13 4.91 8.16
N SER A 44 6.34 3.91 7.77
CA SER A 44 6.74 2.94 6.72
C SER A 44 7.00 3.63 5.38
N HIS A 45 7.95 3.13 4.57
CA HIS A 45 8.41 3.77 3.32
C HIS A 45 8.20 2.92 2.05
N ALA A 46 6.96 2.47 1.90
CA ALA A 46 6.57 1.50 0.89
C ALA A 46 6.37 2.08 -0.53
N ASN A 47 6.34 3.40 -0.72
CA ASN A 47 5.97 4.04 -1.99
C ASN A 47 6.68 5.40 -2.23
N MET A 48 7.98 5.45 -1.92
CA MET A 48 8.91 6.56 -2.24
C MET A 48 8.32 7.96 -2.05
N ALA A 49 8.06 8.70 -3.14
CA ALA A 49 7.69 10.10 -3.10
C ALA A 49 6.26 10.33 -2.62
N LEU A 50 5.41 9.30 -2.65
CA LEU A 50 4.02 9.40 -2.18
C LEU A 50 3.91 9.28 -0.67
N ASP A 51 4.83 8.59 0.01
CA ASP A 51 4.74 8.42 1.47
C ASP A 51 4.86 9.76 2.24
N PRO A 52 5.85 10.64 1.97
CA PRO A 52 5.91 11.95 2.63
C PRO A 52 4.69 12.82 2.30
N ALA A 53 4.18 12.71 1.07
CA ALA A 53 3.03 13.47 0.62
C ALA A 53 1.77 13.02 1.40
N VAL A 54 1.50 11.72 1.43
CA VAL A 54 0.38 11.11 2.17
C VAL A 54 0.48 11.42 3.66
N LEU A 55 1.65 11.27 4.26
CA LEU A 55 1.85 11.56 5.68
C LEU A 55 1.58 13.05 6.00
N SER A 56 2.16 13.97 5.23
CA SER A 56 1.93 15.42 5.39
C SER A 56 0.46 15.81 5.20
N ASN A 57 -0.28 15.05 4.39
CA ASN A 57 -1.68 15.32 4.10
C ASN A 57 -2.65 14.78 5.14
N THR A 58 -2.28 13.69 5.81
CA THR A 58 -3.16 12.95 6.72
C THR A 58 -2.83 13.23 8.18
N ILE A 59 -1.82 14.04 8.47
CA ILE A 59 -1.43 14.38 9.82
C ILE A 59 -2.55 15.17 10.53
N PRO A 60 -2.98 14.73 11.72
CA PRO A 60 -4.03 15.43 12.45
C PRO A 60 -3.48 16.69 13.13
N HIS A 61 -4.40 17.50 13.70
CA HIS A 61 -4.10 18.66 14.54
C HIS A 61 -3.26 19.78 13.87
N GLY A 62 -3.08 19.74 12.55
CA GLY A 62 -2.40 20.80 11.80
C GLY A 62 -0.88 20.85 11.98
N HIS A 63 -0.26 19.75 12.41
CA HIS A 63 1.19 19.64 12.52
C HIS A 63 1.88 19.81 11.16
N TYR A 64 3.01 20.53 11.14
CA TYR A 64 3.89 20.58 9.98
C TYR A 64 5.11 19.67 10.20
N LEU A 65 5.55 19.02 9.11
CA LEU A 65 6.61 18.02 9.16
C LEU A 65 7.91 18.52 8.54
N HIS A 66 8.98 18.42 9.31
CA HIS A 66 10.35 18.49 8.79
C HIS A 66 10.82 17.09 8.39
N TYR A 67 11.18 16.90 7.12
CA TYR A 67 11.74 15.62 6.65
C TYR A 67 13.25 15.65 6.53
N TRP A 68 13.87 14.49 6.78
CA TRP A 68 15.29 14.29 6.53
C TRP A 68 15.57 14.08 5.05
N VAL A 69 16.38 14.97 4.47
CA VAL A 69 16.78 14.90 3.08
C VAL A 69 18.31 14.86 2.99
N LYS A 70 18.83 14.06 2.05
CA LYS A 70 20.26 13.90 1.84
C LYS A 70 20.90 15.26 1.53
N ASP A 71 21.94 15.62 2.26
CA ASP A 71 22.64 16.92 2.13
C ASP A 71 23.07 17.24 0.68
N SER A 72 23.44 16.22 -0.10
CA SER A 72 23.82 16.41 -1.51
C SER A 72 22.75 17.07 -2.39
N LEU A 73 21.46 16.96 -2.02
CA LEU A 73 20.36 17.59 -2.76
C LEU A 73 20.28 19.11 -2.51
N PHE A 74 20.82 19.59 -1.40
CA PHE A 74 20.86 21.03 -1.08
C PHE A 74 21.97 21.78 -1.83
N ARG A 75 22.90 21.06 -2.48
CA ARG A 75 24.00 21.65 -3.26
C ARG A 75 23.52 22.41 -4.50
N ASN A 76 22.40 21.98 -5.10
CA ASN A 76 21.78 22.74 -6.17
C ASN A 76 21.04 23.94 -5.55
N PRO A 77 21.36 25.19 -5.91
CA PRO A 77 20.79 26.37 -5.26
C PRO A 77 19.26 26.44 -5.33
N ALA A 78 18.67 26.08 -6.47
CA ALA A 78 17.22 26.13 -6.68
C ALA A 78 16.51 25.03 -5.87
N VAL A 79 17.01 23.79 -5.96
CA VAL A 79 16.45 22.66 -5.19
C VAL A 79 16.65 22.87 -3.70
N GLY A 80 17.83 23.33 -3.27
CA GLY A 80 18.14 23.61 -1.88
C GLY A 80 17.29 24.74 -1.30
N ALA A 81 17.01 25.81 -2.06
CA ALA A 81 16.08 26.87 -1.63
C ALA A 81 14.66 26.33 -1.45
N LEU A 82 14.17 25.50 -2.39
CA LEU A 82 12.86 24.86 -2.29
C LEU A 82 12.76 23.93 -1.07
N LEU A 83 13.77 23.07 -0.87
CA LEU A 83 13.82 22.12 0.25
C LEU A 83 13.83 22.82 1.61
N ARG A 84 14.63 23.89 1.75
CA ARG A 84 14.65 24.71 2.98
C ARG A 84 13.31 25.40 3.23
N ASN A 85 12.70 25.97 2.18
CA ASN A 85 11.39 26.60 2.30
C ASN A 85 10.32 25.59 2.73
N ALA A 86 10.39 24.37 2.19
CA ALA A 86 9.52 23.27 2.59
C ALA A 86 9.82 22.70 3.99
N GLY A 87 10.84 23.20 4.71
CA GLY A 87 11.18 22.78 6.06
C GLY A 87 12.05 21.50 6.13
N ASN A 88 12.66 21.06 5.04
CA ASN A 88 13.49 19.84 5.06
C ASN A 88 14.82 20.09 5.80
N ILE A 89 15.23 19.10 6.59
CA ILE A 89 16.48 19.09 7.35
C ILE A 89 17.52 18.31 6.53
N ALA A 90 18.65 18.96 6.26
CA ALA A 90 19.79 18.33 5.62
C ALA A 90 20.48 17.36 6.59
N VAL A 91 20.64 16.11 6.18
CA VAL A 91 21.32 15.09 6.99
C VAL A 91 22.53 14.54 6.24
N ASP A 92 23.72 14.75 6.80
CA ASP A 92 24.97 14.17 6.29
C ASP A 92 25.27 12.81 6.94
N ARG A 93 24.85 11.75 6.25
CA ARG A 93 25.03 10.35 6.68
C ARG A 93 26.51 9.92 6.83
N LYS A 94 27.50 10.75 6.45
CA LYS A 94 28.93 10.46 6.61
C LYS A 94 29.50 10.93 7.96
N THR A 95 28.82 11.86 8.62
CA THR A 95 29.27 12.41 9.90
C THR A 95 29.08 11.38 11.02
N LYS A 96 30.13 11.15 11.82
CA LYS A 96 30.10 10.22 12.97
C LYS A 96 29.63 10.87 14.28
N ASN A 97 29.53 12.19 14.34
CA ASN A 97 29.03 12.92 15.51
C ASN A 97 27.50 13.06 15.42
N ASN A 98 26.77 12.32 16.27
CA ASN A 98 25.30 12.32 16.30
C ASN A 98 24.72 13.70 16.68
N GLN A 99 25.39 14.47 17.52
CA GLN A 99 24.92 15.80 17.92
C GLN A 99 24.96 16.77 16.73
N MET A 100 26.02 16.74 15.93
CA MET A 100 26.08 17.51 14.67
C MET A 100 25.11 16.99 13.62
N LEU A 101 24.94 15.66 13.52
CA LEU A 101 24.04 15.02 12.56
C LEU A 101 22.58 15.44 12.76
N PHE A 102 22.14 15.56 14.01
CA PHE A 102 20.75 15.80 14.38
C PHE A 102 20.48 17.22 14.88
N ARG A 103 21.45 18.14 14.80
CA ARG A 103 21.29 19.52 15.28
C ARG A 103 20.01 20.19 14.76
N GLY A 104 19.75 20.13 13.46
CA GLY A 104 18.53 20.70 12.87
C GLY A 104 17.25 20.04 13.38
N THR A 105 17.31 18.74 13.69
CA THR A 105 16.22 17.98 14.32
C THR A 105 15.97 18.47 15.74
N PHE A 106 17.03 18.66 16.55
CA PHE A 106 16.89 19.14 17.92
C PHE A 106 16.36 20.57 17.98
N GLU A 107 16.81 21.45 17.08
CA GLU A 107 16.32 22.82 16.97
C GLU A 107 14.82 22.86 16.65
N ALA A 108 14.34 22.01 15.73
CA ALA A 108 12.91 21.91 15.41
C ALA A 108 12.10 21.32 16.58
N LEU A 109 12.56 20.21 17.18
CA LEU A 109 11.88 19.62 18.34
C LEU A 109 11.84 20.58 19.55
N ALA A 110 12.89 21.37 19.77
CA ALA A 110 12.93 22.39 20.83
C ALA A 110 11.90 23.51 20.62
N LEU A 111 11.50 23.78 19.36
CA LEU A 111 10.41 24.69 19.01
C LEU A 111 9.02 24.04 19.17
N GLY A 112 8.95 22.76 19.53
CA GLY A 112 7.72 21.97 19.57
C GLY A 112 7.20 21.58 18.20
N GLU A 113 8.05 21.63 17.17
CA GLU A 113 7.73 21.21 15.80
C GLU A 113 7.85 19.69 15.64
N SER A 114 7.33 19.17 14.53
CA SER A 114 7.23 17.74 14.26
C SER A 114 8.19 17.29 13.17
N ILE A 115 8.75 16.09 13.34
CA ILE A 115 9.73 15.49 12.42
C ILE A 115 9.10 14.28 11.74
N GLY A 116 9.15 14.24 10.41
CA GLY A 116 8.75 13.06 9.62
C GLY A 116 9.97 12.25 9.20
N VAL A 117 10.06 10.99 9.61
CA VAL A 117 11.17 10.09 9.28
C VAL A 117 10.70 8.73 8.81
N PHE A 118 11.48 8.17 7.91
CA PHE A 118 11.30 6.83 7.35
C PHE A 118 12.44 5.95 7.86
N PRO A 119 12.25 5.21 8.98
CA PRO A 119 13.34 4.49 9.66
C PRO A 119 13.99 3.39 8.79
N GLU A 120 13.33 2.90 7.75
CA GLU A 120 13.91 2.02 6.72
C GLU A 120 15.13 2.66 6.00
N GLY A 121 15.15 4.00 5.90
CA GLY A 121 16.26 4.79 5.36
C GLY A 121 16.47 4.71 3.84
N THR A 122 15.63 3.92 3.16
CA THR A 122 15.39 3.85 1.71
C THR A 122 13.96 3.40 1.50
N SER A 123 13.39 3.73 0.35
CA SER A 123 12.17 3.12 -0.14
C SER A 123 12.46 1.77 -0.79
N HIS A 124 11.48 0.87 -0.81
CA HIS A 124 11.59 -0.44 -1.46
C HIS A 124 10.23 -0.95 -1.95
N THR A 125 10.27 -1.93 -2.86
CA THR A 125 9.08 -2.64 -3.34
C THR A 125 8.92 -4.03 -2.71
N GLU A 126 9.79 -4.41 -1.76
CA GLU A 126 9.71 -5.71 -1.09
C GLU A 126 8.31 -6.01 -0.51
N PRO A 127 7.89 -7.29 -0.50
CA PRO A 127 6.59 -7.71 0.03
C PRO A 127 6.52 -7.65 1.58
N ARG A 128 7.63 -7.27 2.23
CA ARG A 128 7.77 -7.05 3.66
C ARG A 128 8.58 -5.79 3.92
N MET A 129 8.43 -5.25 5.11
CA MET A 129 9.30 -4.19 5.62
C MET A 129 10.77 -4.64 5.67
N ILE A 130 11.67 -3.76 5.25
CA ILE A 130 13.11 -3.97 5.45
C ILE A 130 13.53 -3.59 6.88
N PRO A 131 14.66 -4.12 7.37
CA PRO A 131 15.14 -3.79 8.71
C PRO A 131 15.31 -2.27 8.92
N LEU A 132 14.76 -1.78 10.03
CA LEU A 132 14.85 -0.38 10.40
C LEU A 132 16.28 0.00 10.80
N LYS A 133 16.65 1.24 10.49
CA LYS A 133 17.89 1.86 10.98
C LYS A 133 17.63 2.56 12.31
N ASP A 134 18.65 2.59 13.14
CA ASP A 134 18.58 3.17 14.49
C ASP A 134 18.50 4.72 14.50
N GLY A 135 18.63 5.38 13.35
CA GLY A 135 18.76 6.84 13.28
C GLY A 135 17.58 7.59 13.90
N THR A 136 16.35 7.11 13.70
CA THR A 136 15.14 7.68 14.30
C THR A 136 15.18 7.60 15.82
N SER A 137 15.51 6.43 16.36
CA SER A 137 15.62 6.18 17.80
C SER A 137 16.76 6.99 18.43
N TRP A 138 17.91 7.08 17.77
CA TRP A 138 19.02 7.95 18.17
C TRP A 138 18.59 9.41 18.23
N ALA A 139 17.89 9.93 17.22
CA ALA A 139 17.46 11.32 17.21
C ALA A 139 16.49 11.64 18.35
N ALA A 140 15.54 10.74 18.64
CA ALA A 140 14.57 10.94 19.72
C ALA A 140 15.23 10.90 21.11
N LEU A 141 16.14 9.95 21.36
CA LEU A 141 16.82 9.80 22.65
C LEU A 141 17.94 10.83 22.87
N GLU A 142 18.72 11.18 21.83
CA GLU A 142 19.71 12.27 21.92
C GLU A 142 19.04 13.62 22.15
N TYR A 143 17.80 13.82 21.71
CA TYR A 143 17.04 15.00 22.05
C TYR A 143 16.73 15.09 23.57
N VAL A 144 16.54 13.96 24.25
CA VAL A 144 16.43 13.94 25.73
C VAL A 144 17.73 14.40 26.37
N ARG A 145 18.88 13.95 25.86
CA ARG A 145 20.20 14.41 26.30
C ARG A 145 20.41 15.90 26.00
N TYR A 146 19.98 16.36 24.83
CA TYR A 146 20.00 17.76 24.43
C TYR A 146 19.25 18.65 25.43
N LEU A 147 18.07 18.22 25.90
CA LEU A 147 17.29 18.95 26.91
C LEU A 147 18.00 19.03 28.27
N LYS A 148 18.68 17.96 28.70
CA LYS A 148 19.47 17.98 29.95
C LYS A 148 20.71 18.89 29.86
N GLY A 149 21.14 19.19 28.65
CA GLY A 149 22.29 20.04 28.39
C GLY A 149 23.56 19.21 28.18
N THR A 150 24.30 19.58 27.14
CA THR A 150 25.64 19.07 26.84
C THR A 150 26.60 20.24 26.76
N GLU A 151 27.92 19.97 26.79
CA GLU A 151 28.95 20.99 26.58
C GLU A 151 28.74 21.74 25.25
N GLU A 152 28.36 21.02 24.19
CA GLU A 152 28.08 21.59 22.87
C GLU A 152 26.85 22.52 22.82
N ASN A 153 25.88 22.37 23.73
CA ASN A 153 24.60 23.10 23.69
C ASN A 153 24.45 24.18 24.77
N ALA A 154 25.55 24.52 25.46
CA ALA A 154 25.59 25.56 26.50
C ALA A 154 24.56 25.35 27.63
N GLY A 155 24.48 24.12 28.14
CA GLY A 155 23.68 23.76 29.31
C GLY A 155 22.21 23.38 29.05
N PRO A 156 21.43 23.14 30.11
CA PRO A 156 20.07 22.61 30.02
C PRO A 156 19.12 23.51 29.24
N LYS A 157 18.19 22.90 28.50
CA LYS A 157 17.14 23.60 27.74
C LYS A 157 15.78 23.32 28.37
N LYS A 158 14.91 24.34 28.40
CA LYS A 158 13.50 24.16 28.74
C LYS A 158 12.78 23.65 27.49
N GLY A 159 12.07 22.53 27.63
CA GLY A 159 11.30 21.93 26.54
C GLY A 159 10.61 20.65 27.00
N ARG A 160 9.67 20.17 26.20
CA ARG A 160 9.07 18.84 26.39
C ARG A 160 9.93 17.80 25.66
N LYS A 161 10.00 16.59 26.20
CA LYS A 161 10.60 15.45 25.49
C LYS A 161 9.74 15.14 24.27
N ALA A 162 10.39 14.67 23.21
CA ALA A 162 9.66 14.21 22.03
C ALA A 162 8.92 12.90 22.35
N VAL A 163 7.79 12.67 21.68
CA VAL A 163 7.16 11.36 21.60
C VAL A 163 7.37 10.78 20.21
N VAL A 164 7.55 9.47 20.10
CA VAL A 164 7.64 8.80 18.81
C VAL A 164 6.27 8.22 18.47
N ILE A 165 5.74 8.54 17.29
CA ILE A 165 4.48 7.97 16.78
C ILE A 165 4.80 7.11 15.57
N PRO A 166 4.68 5.77 15.68
CA PRO A 166 4.75 4.89 14.53
C PRO A 166 3.57 5.15 13.58
N VAL A 167 3.80 5.19 12.27
CA VAL A 167 2.75 5.41 11.26
C VAL A 167 2.83 4.35 10.17
N GLY A 168 1.80 3.49 10.09
CA GLY A 168 1.67 2.53 9.01
C GLY A 168 0.93 3.14 7.81
N ILE A 169 1.54 3.07 6.62
CA ILE A 169 0.88 3.44 5.35
C ILE A 169 0.70 2.18 4.51
N ALA A 170 -0.54 1.72 4.39
CA ALA A 170 -0.90 0.53 3.63
C ALA A 170 -1.64 0.90 2.33
N TYR A 171 -0.98 0.67 1.19
CA TYR A 171 -1.56 0.86 -0.14
C TYR A 171 -2.32 -0.39 -0.59
N VAL A 172 -3.56 -0.23 -1.06
CA VAL A 172 -4.35 -1.36 -1.61
C VAL A 172 -3.74 -1.90 -2.91
N ASP A 173 -3.24 -1.00 -3.74
CA ASP A 173 -2.46 -1.29 -4.95
C ASP A 173 -1.58 -0.07 -5.28
N LYS A 174 -0.27 -0.19 -5.09
CA LYS A 174 0.72 0.89 -5.30
C LYS A 174 0.87 1.30 -6.76
N ARG A 175 0.54 0.40 -7.69
CA ARG A 175 0.77 0.57 -9.14
C ARG A 175 -0.43 1.20 -9.85
N LYS A 176 -1.57 1.25 -9.18
CA LYS A 176 -2.84 1.69 -9.77
C LYS A 176 -3.12 3.16 -9.44
N TYR A 177 -3.27 3.97 -10.48
CA TYR A 177 -3.88 5.30 -10.36
C TYR A 177 -5.30 5.17 -9.79
N ARG A 178 -5.64 6.03 -8.83
CA ARG A 178 -6.93 6.03 -8.11
C ARG A 178 -7.16 4.76 -7.31
N SER A 179 -6.07 4.23 -6.76
CA SER A 179 -6.09 3.25 -5.69
C SER A 179 -6.55 3.88 -4.37
N ARG A 180 -6.59 3.06 -3.33
CA ARG A 180 -6.99 3.45 -1.97
C ARG A 180 -5.81 3.28 -1.01
N VAL A 181 -5.78 4.09 0.04
CA VAL A 181 -4.71 4.09 1.04
C VAL A 181 -5.32 4.10 2.43
N VAL A 182 -4.70 3.33 3.33
CA VAL A 182 -4.97 3.36 4.76
C VAL A 182 -3.75 3.95 5.45
N VAL A 183 -3.97 4.97 6.28
CA VAL A 183 -2.96 5.53 7.18
C VAL A 183 -3.38 5.23 8.60
N HIS A 184 -2.51 4.63 9.38
CA HIS A 184 -2.76 4.32 10.78
C HIS A 184 -1.66 4.93 11.64
N TYR A 185 -2.05 5.78 12.59
CA TYR A 185 -1.19 6.32 13.63
C TYR A 185 -1.24 5.40 14.86
N GLY A 186 -0.11 4.79 15.21
CA GLY A 186 0.02 3.92 16.36
C GLY A 186 0.07 4.68 17.69
N GLU A 187 0.13 3.95 18.79
CA GLU A 187 0.23 4.51 20.13
C GLU A 187 1.54 5.31 20.32
N PRO A 188 1.51 6.42 21.07
CA PRO A 188 2.70 7.24 21.30
C PRO A 188 3.70 6.53 22.21
N ILE A 189 4.92 6.37 21.73
CA ILE A 189 6.04 5.82 22.50
C ILE A 189 6.75 6.97 23.23
N SER A 190 6.60 7.00 24.56
CA SER A 190 7.26 8.01 25.41
C SER A 190 8.75 7.69 25.62
N MET A 191 9.59 8.72 25.49
CA MET A 191 11.03 8.61 25.78
C MET A 191 11.33 8.41 27.28
N ASP A 192 10.37 8.67 28.17
CA ASP A 192 10.53 8.45 29.61
C ASP A 192 10.89 7.00 29.94
N GLN A 193 10.39 6.05 29.15
CA GLN A 193 10.61 4.61 29.32
C GLN A 193 12.07 4.19 29.07
N PHE A 194 12.83 5.02 28.35
CA PHE A 194 14.19 4.71 27.91
C PHE A 194 15.24 5.63 28.54
N GLU A 195 14.83 6.77 29.10
CA GLU A 195 15.74 7.82 29.54
C GLU A 195 16.77 7.35 30.55
N ALA A 196 16.34 6.63 31.59
CA ALA A 196 17.24 6.16 32.65
C ALA A 196 18.33 5.23 32.09
N GLN A 197 17.93 4.32 31.20
CA GLN A 197 18.84 3.40 30.52
C GLN A 197 19.77 4.15 29.56
N PHE A 198 19.21 5.07 28.76
CA PHE A 198 19.95 5.78 27.72
C PHE A 198 21.01 6.75 28.28
N LEU A 199 20.74 7.32 29.45
CA LEU A 199 21.63 8.26 30.13
C LEU A 199 22.52 7.59 31.18
N SER A 200 22.46 6.26 31.30
CA SER A 200 23.37 5.50 32.15
C SER A 200 24.82 5.70 31.71
N GLU A 201 25.74 5.81 32.67
CA GLU A 201 27.18 5.86 32.42
C GLU A 201 27.76 4.47 32.07
N GLN A 202 26.97 3.41 32.23
CA GLN A 202 27.39 2.05 31.89
C GLN A 202 27.59 1.89 30.38
N GLU A 203 28.73 1.30 30.01
CA GLU A 203 29.11 1.13 28.61
C GLU A 203 28.09 0.22 27.88
N GLY A 204 27.56 0.70 26.76
CA GLY A 204 26.64 -0.04 25.90
C GLY A 204 25.15 0.18 26.18
N GLU A 205 24.74 0.62 27.38
CA GLU A 205 23.32 0.79 27.75
C GLU A 205 22.57 1.76 26.84
N SER A 206 23.23 2.86 26.43
CA SER A 206 22.65 3.81 25.48
C SER A 206 22.29 3.18 24.14
N LYS A 207 23.15 2.28 23.64
CA LYS A 207 22.91 1.56 22.38
C LYS A 207 21.80 0.52 22.54
N LEU A 208 21.70 -0.14 23.69
CA LEU A 208 20.62 -1.10 23.98
C LEU A 208 19.26 -0.38 24.07
N ALA A 209 19.19 0.77 24.74
CA ALA A 209 17.98 1.60 24.79
C ALA A 209 17.51 2.02 23.39
N VAL A 210 18.46 2.44 22.53
CA VAL A 210 18.19 2.77 21.12
C VAL A 210 17.65 1.54 20.36
N LYS A 211 18.27 0.37 20.54
CA LYS A 211 17.83 -0.88 19.88
C LYS A 211 16.43 -1.29 20.30
N ARG A 212 16.12 -1.20 21.59
CA ARG A 212 14.79 -1.45 22.15
C ARG A 212 13.74 -0.51 21.56
N LEU A 213 14.03 0.79 21.47
CA LEU A 213 13.13 1.76 20.83
C LEU A 213 12.93 1.46 19.33
N THR A 214 14.01 1.15 18.60
CA THR A 214 13.91 0.77 17.17
C THR A 214 13.03 -0.46 16.98
N TRP A 215 13.17 -1.46 17.85
CA TRP A 215 12.37 -2.69 17.79
C TRP A 215 10.89 -2.45 18.13
N MET A 216 10.57 -1.60 19.10
CA MET A 216 9.19 -1.22 19.38
C MET A 216 8.55 -0.49 18.19
N ILE A 217 9.29 0.41 17.52
CA ILE A 217 8.82 1.07 16.30
C ILE A 217 8.58 0.02 15.20
N ASP A 218 9.49 -0.93 15.01
CA ASP A 218 9.38 -2.00 14.01
C ASP A 218 8.13 -2.87 14.22
N ILE A 219 7.85 -3.26 15.48
CA ILE A 219 6.64 -4.01 15.83
C ILE A 219 5.38 -3.23 15.47
N GLU A 220 5.28 -1.98 15.91
CA GLU A 220 4.08 -1.18 15.67
C GLU A 220 3.85 -0.93 14.18
N LEU A 221 4.91 -0.64 13.42
CA LEU A 221 4.80 -0.52 11.97
C LEU A 221 4.35 -1.84 11.30
N LYS A 222 4.81 -3.00 11.78
CA LYS A 222 4.40 -4.30 11.24
C LYS A 222 2.94 -4.65 11.54
N LYS A 223 2.40 -4.23 12.69
CA LYS A 223 0.97 -4.37 13.01
C LYS A 223 0.07 -3.57 12.05
N MET A 224 0.57 -2.44 11.57
CA MET A 224 -0.18 -1.51 10.71
C MET A 224 0.10 -1.67 9.20
N THR A 225 0.95 -2.62 8.81
CA THR A 225 1.32 -2.87 7.41
C THR A 225 1.19 -4.35 7.06
N VAL A 226 1.16 -4.67 5.75
CA VAL A 226 1.07 -6.06 5.28
C VAL A 226 2.49 -6.56 4.99
N ASN A 227 2.89 -7.65 5.62
CA ASN A 227 4.25 -8.18 5.61
C ASN A 227 4.25 -9.66 5.22
N ALA A 228 4.68 -9.97 4.00
CA ALA A 228 4.80 -11.34 3.50
C ALA A 228 6.28 -11.77 3.37
N PRO A 229 6.61 -13.03 3.73
CA PRO A 229 8.00 -13.51 3.74
C PRO A 229 8.62 -13.56 2.34
N ASP A 230 7.81 -13.74 1.31
CA ASP A 230 8.23 -13.88 -0.08
C ASP A 230 7.14 -13.38 -1.06
N TRP A 231 7.53 -13.12 -2.30
CA TRP A 231 6.64 -12.64 -3.35
C TRP A 231 5.50 -13.62 -3.69
N ASP A 232 5.73 -14.93 -3.59
CA ASP A 232 4.69 -15.91 -3.91
C ASP A 232 3.61 -15.93 -2.84
N THR A 233 3.97 -15.74 -1.57
CA THR A 233 3.03 -15.53 -0.47
C THR A 233 2.24 -14.24 -0.69
N ALA A 234 2.90 -13.13 -1.04
CA ALA A 234 2.24 -11.86 -1.31
C ALA A 234 1.24 -11.96 -2.47
N PHE A 235 1.64 -12.60 -3.58
CA PHE A 235 0.76 -12.82 -4.73
C PHE A 235 -0.41 -13.74 -4.39
N ALA A 236 -0.17 -14.81 -3.64
CA ALA A 236 -1.22 -15.71 -3.21
C ALA A 236 -2.26 -14.99 -2.35
N ALA A 237 -1.82 -14.25 -1.33
CA ALA A 237 -2.69 -13.45 -0.46
C ALA A 237 -3.48 -12.40 -1.26
N GLN A 238 -2.83 -11.68 -2.18
CA GLN A 238 -3.48 -10.71 -3.04
C GLN A 238 -4.56 -11.36 -3.91
N MET A 239 -4.25 -12.49 -4.58
CA MET A 239 -5.22 -13.17 -5.44
C MET A 239 -6.36 -13.81 -4.66
N ALA A 240 -6.09 -14.37 -3.47
CA ALA A 240 -7.13 -14.86 -2.58
C ALA A 240 -8.09 -13.72 -2.21
N ARG A 241 -7.56 -12.56 -1.81
CA ARG A 241 -8.37 -11.37 -1.49
C ARG A 241 -9.20 -10.90 -2.70
N GLU A 242 -8.59 -10.81 -3.88
CA GLU A 242 -9.31 -10.38 -5.09
C GLU A 242 -10.38 -11.39 -5.56
N LEU A 243 -10.24 -12.67 -5.22
CA LEU A 243 -11.27 -13.69 -5.49
C LEU A 243 -12.39 -13.66 -4.45
N LEU A 244 -12.06 -13.47 -3.17
CA LEU A 244 -13.02 -13.42 -2.05
C LEU A 244 -13.85 -12.13 -2.03
N TRP A 245 -13.25 -11.00 -2.41
CA TRP A 245 -13.89 -9.68 -2.52
C TRP A 245 -13.85 -9.20 -3.98
N ILE A 246 -14.92 -9.48 -4.72
CA ILE A 246 -14.98 -9.34 -6.17
C ILE A 246 -14.87 -7.87 -6.63
N ARG A 247 -15.56 -6.95 -5.94
CA ARG A 247 -15.43 -5.51 -6.22
C ARG A 247 -14.36 -4.93 -5.31
N GLN A 248 -13.67 -3.91 -5.82
CA GLN A 248 -12.59 -3.27 -5.07
C GLN A 248 -13.04 -2.68 -3.73
N ASP A 249 -14.30 -2.28 -3.63
CA ASP A 249 -14.89 -1.65 -2.44
C ASP A 249 -15.62 -2.66 -1.53
N ASP A 250 -15.66 -3.95 -1.87
CA ASP A 250 -16.35 -4.96 -1.04
C ASP A 250 -15.61 -5.17 0.30
N LEU A 251 -14.30 -4.90 0.36
CA LEU A 251 -13.52 -4.90 1.61
C LEU A 251 -13.36 -3.47 2.14
N ALA A 252 -13.84 -3.25 3.35
CA ALA A 252 -13.67 -2.01 4.09
C ALA A 252 -12.18 -1.74 4.37
N LEU A 253 -11.77 -0.48 4.32
CA LEU A 253 -10.36 -0.11 4.44
C LEU A 253 -9.80 -0.32 5.86
N LYS A 254 -10.61 -0.11 6.92
CA LYS A 254 -10.23 -0.47 8.30
C LYS A 254 -9.76 -1.92 8.45
N ASP A 255 -10.37 -2.83 7.69
CA ASP A 255 -10.11 -4.27 7.78
C ASP A 255 -8.98 -4.73 6.83
N TYR A 256 -8.48 -3.83 5.98
CA TYR A 256 -7.58 -4.19 4.88
C TYR A 256 -6.30 -4.86 5.36
N VAL A 257 -5.63 -4.29 6.38
CA VAL A 257 -4.36 -4.79 6.90
C VAL A 257 -4.58 -6.14 7.58
N GLN A 258 -5.53 -6.24 8.50
CA GLN A 258 -5.83 -7.46 9.24
C GLN A 258 -6.23 -8.63 8.30
N VAL A 259 -7.10 -8.37 7.32
CA VAL A 259 -7.51 -9.37 6.33
C VAL A 259 -6.35 -9.79 5.44
N SER A 260 -5.58 -8.83 4.93
CA SER A 260 -4.46 -9.13 4.04
C SER A 260 -3.36 -9.89 4.78
N GLN A 261 -3.03 -9.52 6.03
CA GLN A 261 -2.07 -10.23 6.85
C GLN A 261 -2.57 -11.63 7.23
N THR A 262 -3.86 -11.79 7.57
CA THR A 262 -4.44 -13.12 7.85
C THR A 262 -4.30 -14.06 6.64
N LEU A 263 -4.51 -13.56 5.42
CA LEU A 263 -4.30 -14.35 4.20
C LEU A 263 -2.82 -14.66 3.95
N VAL A 264 -1.92 -13.72 4.24
CA VAL A 264 -0.47 -13.97 4.19
C VAL A 264 -0.09 -15.08 5.16
N ASP A 265 -0.52 -14.97 6.41
CA ASP A 265 -0.20 -15.93 7.47
C ASP A 265 -0.72 -17.32 7.13
N LEU A 266 -1.96 -17.41 6.61
CA LEU A 266 -2.54 -18.66 6.10
C LEU A 266 -1.59 -19.34 5.11
N PHE A 267 -1.06 -18.62 4.12
CA PHE A 267 -0.16 -19.17 3.09
C PHE A 267 1.26 -19.46 3.58
N THR A 268 1.63 -19.05 4.80
CA THR A 268 2.86 -19.51 5.46
C THR A 268 2.69 -20.88 6.15
N THR A 269 1.46 -21.37 6.29
CA THR A 269 1.19 -22.66 6.94
C THR A 269 1.71 -23.81 6.09
N PRO A 270 2.54 -24.73 6.63
CA PRO A 270 3.26 -25.75 5.86
C PRO A 270 2.40 -26.99 5.50
N THR A 271 1.10 -26.81 5.24
CA THR A 271 0.19 -27.90 4.84
C THR A 271 0.20 -28.06 3.31
N GLU A 272 0.22 -29.30 2.81
CA GLU A 272 0.30 -29.60 1.37
C GLU A 272 -0.82 -28.90 0.55
N SER A 273 -2.06 -28.93 1.05
CA SER A 273 -3.22 -28.28 0.40
C SER A 273 -3.03 -26.77 0.27
N ILE A 274 -2.55 -26.11 1.32
CA ILE A 274 -2.29 -24.67 1.38
C ILE A 274 -1.12 -24.30 0.45
N GLN A 275 -0.03 -25.08 0.45
CA GLN A 275 1.14 -24.81 -0.40
C GLN A 275 0.84 -25.01 -1.89
N SER A 276 0.02 -26.01 -2.23
CA SER A 276 -0.49 -26.21 -3.59
C SER A 276 -1.35 -25.02 -4.03
N LEU A 277 -2.27 -24.57 -3.18
CA LEU A 277 -3.11 -23.39 -3.44
C LEU A 277 -2.28 -22.10 -3.57
N LYS A 278 -1.29 -21.87 -2.70
CA LYS A 278 -0.34 -20.75 -2.78
C LYS A 278 0.32 -20.71 -4.17
N THR A 279 0.85 -21.84 -4.61
CA THR A 279 1.52 -21.97 -5.91
C THR A 279 0.57 -21.66 -7.08
N LEU A 280 -0.67 -22.15 -6.98
CA LEU A 280 -1.69 -21.92 -8.00
C LEU A 280 -2.11 -20.44 -8.09
N LEU A 281 -2.32 -19.78 -6.95
CA LEU A 281 -2.66 -18.36 -6.88
C LEU A 281 -1.50 -17.46 -7.32
N ALA A 282 -0.26 -17.76 -6.93
CA ALA A 282 0.93 -17.06 -7.43
C ALA A 282 1.07 -17.20 -8.95
N THR A 283 0.82 -18.41 -9.49
CA THR A 283 0.77 -18.66 -10.94
C THR A 283 -0.32 -17.82 -11.61
N TYR A 284 -1.50 -17.73 -11.00
CA TYR A 284 -2.59 -16.91 -11.50
C TYR A 284 -2.20 -15.43 -11.60
N HIS A 285 -1.58 -14.87 -10.54
CA HIS A 285 -1.09 -13.49 -10.53
C HIS A 285 -0.07 -13.23 -11.65
N ARG A 286 0.90 -14.15 -11.84
CA ARG A 286 1.91 -14.06 -12.91
C ARG A 286 1.27 -14.09 -14.29
N LEU A 287 0.28 -14.95 -14.52
CA LEU A 287 -0.46 -15.04 -15.78
C LEU A 287 -1.25 -13.75 -16.06
N LEU A 288 -1.91 -13.15 -15.05
CA LEU A 288 -2.60 -11.86 -15.19
C LEU A 288 -1.62 -10.75 -15.58
N SER A 289 -0.53 -10.62 -14.84
CA SER A 289 0.51 -9.61 -15.08
C SER A 289 1.07 -9.72 -16.50
N SER A 290 1.38 -10.96 -16.94
CA SER A 290 1.96 -11.25 -18.26
C SER A 290 0.98 -11.00 -19.41
N SER A 291 -0.30 -11.33 -19.19
CA SER A 291 -1.37 -11.13 -20.18
C SER A 291 -1.92 -9.70 -20.20
N ARG A 292 -1.47 -8.83 -19.29
CA ARG A 292 -1.99 -7.46 -19.09
C ARG A 292 -3.49 -7.47 -18.81
N LEU A 293 -3.93 -8.46 -18.04
CA LEU A 293 -5.28 -8.57 -17.52
C LEU A 293 -5.24 -8.33 -16.00
N SER A 294 -6.39 -8.01 -15.41
CA SER A 294 -6.54 -7.92 -13.95
C SER A 294 -7.77 -8.70 -13.55
N ASN A 295 -7.77 -9.30 -12.35
CA ASN A 295 -8.94 -10.04 -11.89
C ASN A 295 -10.16 -9.11 -11.77
N SER A 296 -9.98 -7.85 -11.38
CA SER A 296 -11.07 -6.85 -11.33
C SER A 296 -11.83 -6.71 -12.65
N VAL A 297 -11.17 -6.86 -13.80
CA VAL A 297 -11.83 -6.80 -15.11
C VAL A 297 -12.45 -8.14 -15.52
N LEU A 298 -11.87 -9.24 -15.05
CA LEU A 298 -12.42 -10.59 -15.26
C LEU A 298 -13.58 -10.91 -14.31
N SER A 299 -13.77 -10.14 -13.23
CA SER A 299 -14.84 -10.31 -12.24
C SER A 299 -16.23 -10.44 -12.87
N GLY A 300 -16.51 -9.65 -13.92
CA GLY A 300 -17.78 -9.67 -14.64
C GLY A 300 -17.93 -10.83 -15.64
N ILE A 301 -16.98 -11.78 -15.66
CA ILE A 301 -16.91 -12.88 -16.62
C ILE A 301 -16.68 -14.18 -15.84
N SER A 302 -17.58 -15.15 -16.01
CA SER A 302 -17.35 -16.57 -15.70
C SER A 302 -16.90 -16.93 -14.26
N LEU A 303 -17.45 -16.29 -13.22
CA LEU A 303 -17.51 -16.86 -11.86
C LEU A 303 -18.92 -16.61 -11.30
N SER A 304 -19.40 -17.51 -10.46
CA SER A 304 -20.64 -17.32 -9.70
C SER A 304 -20.48 -16.15 -8.71
N SER A 305 -21.62 -15.60 -8.26
CA SER A 305 -21.63 -14.53 -7.25
C SER A 305 -21.08 -15.01 -5.90
N THR A 306 -21.14 -16.31 -5.63
CA THR A 306 -20.54 -17.03 -4.49
C THR A 306 -19.39 -17.92 -4.95
N LEU A 307 -18.36 -18.13 -4.12
CA LEU A 307 -17.26 -19.08 -4.43
C LEU A 307 -17.61 -20.53 -4.09
N ASP A 308 -18.88 -20.92 -4.14
CA ASP A 308 -19.30 -22.29 -3.83
C ASP A 308 -18.75 -23.29 -4.88
N PRO A 309 -17.90 -24.27 -4.48
CA PRO A 309 -17.30 -25.20 -5.41
C PRO A 309 -18.30 -26.17 -6.06
N SER A 310 -19.51 -26.30 -5.50
CA SER A 310 -20.58 -27.16 -6.04
C SER A 310 -21.26 -26.58 -7.28
N ILE A 311 -21.17 -25.25 -7.48
CA ILE A 311 -21.80 -24.59 -8.62
C ILE A 311 -20.90 -24.76 -9.86
N PRO A 312 -21.38 -25.42 -10.93
CA PRO A 312 -20.58 -25.61 -12.13
C PRO A 312 -20.42 -24.28 -12.87
N VAL A 313 -19.17 -23.84 -13.03
CA VAL A 313 -18.82 -22.66 -13.81
C VAL A 313 -18.06 -23.08 -15.05
N SER A 314 -18.52 -22.63 -16.21
CA SER A 314 -17.91 -22.92 -17.51
C SER A 314 -17.08 -21.73 -18.01
N LEU A 315 -16.06 -22.04 -18.82
CA LEU A 315 -15.25 -21.02 -19.49
C LEU A 315 -16.09 -20.27 -20.53
N PRO A 316 -15.84 -18.96 -20.73
CA PRO A 316 -16.59 -18.19 -21.72
C PRO A 316 -16.38 -18.74 -23.13
N ASN A 317 -17.49 -19.03 -23.81
CA ASN A 317 -17.48 -19.49 -25.21
C ASN A 317 -17.24 -18.30 -26.18
N ARG A 318 -17.02 -18.60 -27.46
CA ARG A 318 -16.73 -17.59 -28.51
C ARG A 318 -17.82 -16.52 -28.67
N PHE A 319 -19.09 -16.90 -28.49
CA PHE A 319 -20.21 -15.96 -28.60
C PHE A 319 -20.28 -15.04 -27.38
N SER A 320 -20.03 -15.57 -26.18
CA SER A 320 -20.01 -14.77 -24.96
C SER A 320 -18.90 -13.72 -24.98
N THR A 321 -17.69 -14.06 -25.46
CA THR A 321 -16.61 -13.07 -25.58
C THR A 321 -16.90 -12.01 -26.63
N LEU A 322 -17.57 -12.37 -27.74
CA LEU A 322 -18.04 -11.41 -28.73
C LEU A 322 -19.09 -10.47 -28.14
N PHE A 323 -20.06 -11.01 -27.40
CA PHE A 323 -21.07 -10.21 -26.72
C PHE A 323 -20.45 -9.21 -25.73
N TYR A 324 -19.51 -9.65 -24.87
CA TYR A 324 -18.84 -8.74 -23.93
C TYR A 324 -18.09 -7.62 -24.66
N PHE A 325 -17.40 -7.93 -25.76
CA PHE A 325 -16.70 -6.92 -26.56
C PHE A 325 -17.66 -5.90 -27.17
N ILE A 326 -18.78 -6.34 -27.76
CA ILE A 326 -19.81 -5.44 -28.31
C ILE A 326 -20.39 -4.57 -27.20
N LYS A 327 -20.78 -5.16 -26.07
CA LYS A 327 -21.33 -4.45 -24.91
C LYS A 327 -20.37 -3.36 -24.42
N ASP A 328 -19.10 -3.70 -24.18
CA ASP A 328 -18.11 -2.74 -23.69
C ASP A 328 -17.79 -1.65 -24.73
N THR A 329 -17.85 -1.98 -26.03
CA THR A 329 -17.71 -1.00 -27.12
C THR A 329 -18.85 0.01 -27.09
N LEU A 330 -20.10 -0.44 -26.94
CA LEU A 330 -21.27 0.43 -26.83
C LEU A 330 -21.20 1.34 -25.60
N VAL A 331 -20.75 0.81 -24.45
CA VAL A 331 -20.55 1.61 -23.23
C VAL A 331 -19.53 2.73 -23.47
N VAL A 332 -18.38 2.42 -24.07
CA VAL A 332 -17.36 3.44 -24.37
C VAL A 332 -17.88 4.48 -25.38
N LEU A 333 -18.61 4.05 -26.42
CA LEU A 333 -19.22 4.96 -27.39
C LEU A 333 -20.28 5.87 -26.77
N PHE A 334 -21.07 5.36 -25.83
CA PHE A 334 -22.05 6.17 -25.09
C PHE A 334 -21.37 7.22 -24.20
N HIS A 335 -20.28 6.88 -23.53
CA HIS A 335 -19.57 7.80 -22.64
C HIS A 335 -18.76 8.87 -23.40
N LEU A 336 -18.23 8.55 -24.59
CA LEU A 336 -17.28 9.37 -25.31
C LEU A 336 -17.77 10.82 -25.58
N PRO A 337 -19.00 11.08 -26.04
CA PRO A 337 -19.49 12.45 -26.25
C PRO A 337 -19.44 13.32 -25.00
N PHE A 338 -19.67 12.73 -23.82
CA PHE A 338 -19.66 13.43 -22.54
C PHE A 338 -18.24 13.66 -22.00
N PHE A 339 -17.26 12.88 -22.46
CA PHE A 339 -15.88 12.93 -21.96
C PHE A 339 -14.87 13.52 -22.97
N ILE A 340 -15.23 13.71 -24.24
CA ILE A 340 -14.28 14.13 -25.27
C ILE A 340 -13.69 15.51 -24.99
N VAL A 341 -14.50 16.48 -24.56
CA VAL A 341 -14.04 17.84 -24.23
C VAL A 341 -13.05 17.84 -23.06
N PRO A 342 -13.38 17.32 -21.87
CA PRO A 342 -12.42 17.27 -20.77
C PRO A 342 -11.20 16.40 -21.10
N MET A 343 -11.36 15.34 -21.89
CA MET A 343 -10.23 14.52 -22.34
C MET A 343 -9.26 15.34 -23.18
N LEU A 344 -9.71 16.02 -24.23
CA LEU A 344 -8.86 16.82 -25.13
C LEU A 344 -8.06 17.88 -24.38
N ILE A 345 -8.69 18.56 -23.41
CA ILE A 345 -8.04 19.57 -22.57
C ILE A 345 -6.92 18.94 -21.71
N ASN A 346 -7.10 17.71 -21.25
CA ASN A 346 -6.15 17.02 -20.37
C ASN A 346 -5.18 16.09 -21.12
N ILE A 347 -5.27 15.91 -22.44
CA ILE A 347 -4.33 15.09 -23.23
C ILE A 347 -2.87 15.49 -23.00
N PRO A 348 -2.49 16.80 -23.06
CA PRO A 348 -1.10 17.20 -22.83
C PRO A 348 -0.59 16.76 -21.45
N ILE A 349 -1.43 16.85 -20.41
CA ILE A 349 -1.14 16.41 -19.05
C ILE A 349 -0.79 14.92 -19.02
N TYR A 350 -1.60 14.08 -19.67
CA TYR A 350 -1.35 12.64 -19.73
C TYR A 350 -0.09 12.29 -20.52
N VAL A 351 0.14 12.97 -21.65
CA VAL A 351 1.29 12.71 -22.52
C VAL A 351 2.59 13.07 -21.80
N VAL A 352 2.66 14.24 -21.17
CA VAL A 352 3.84 14.67 -20.41
C VAL A 352 4.04 13.78 -19.18
N GLY A 353 2.98 13.40 -18.47
CA GLY A 353 3.08 12.41 -17.40
C GLY A 353 3.69 11.09 -17.89
N TYR A 354 3.23 10.57 -19.03
CA TYR A 354 3.74 9.34 -19.62
C TYR A 354 5.20 9.46 -20.07
N LEU A 355 5.55 10.52 -20.79
CA LEU A 355 6.91 10.77 -21.27
C LEU A 355 7.88 10.98 -20.10
N GLY A 356 7.49 11.80 -19.12
CA GLY A 356 8.30 12.05 -17.93
C GLY A 356 8.58 10.78 -17.13
N ALA A 357 7.61 9.88 -17.03
CA ALA A 357 7.83 8.58 -16.40
C ALA A 357 8.73 7.64 -17.22
N SER A 358 8.74 7.76 -18.55
CA SER A 358 9.65 6.98 -19.39
C SER A 358 11.12 7.40 -19.30
N LEU A 359 11.39 8.59 -18.73
CA LEU A 359 12.74 9.14 -18.54
C LEU A 359 13.40 8.67 -17.23
N VAL A 360 12.64 8.08 -16.30
CA VAL A 360 13.14 7.64 -14.99
C VAL A 360 13.28 6.11 -14.98
N GLU A 361 14.34 5.62 -14.32
CA GLU A 361 14.83 4.22 -14.28
C GLU A 361 13.77 3.12 -13.96
N GLU A 362 14.21 1.86 -14.08
CA GLU A 362 13.50 0.59 -14.34
C GLU A 362 12.30 0.17 -13.44
N GLU A 363 12.05 0.84 -12.32
CA GLU A 363 11.05 0.46 -11.30
C GLU A 363 9.63 0.91 -11.66
N LEU A 364 8.65 -0.01 -11.59
CA LEU A 364 7.27 0.26 -12.01
C LEU A 364 6.56 1.31 -11.14
N GLU A 365 6.88 1.35 -9.85
CA GLU A 365 6.29 2.28 -8.87
C GLU A 365 6.80 3.71 -9.10
N THR A 366 8.11 3.86 -9.28
CA THR A 366 8.75 5.14 -9.64
C THR A 366 8.14 5.72 -10.91
N GLN A 367 7.90 4.89 -11.94
CA GLN A 367 7.19 5.33 -13.14
C GLN A 367 5.75 5.79 -12.86
N ALA A 368 5.02 5.12 -11.98
CA ALA A 368 3.67 5.54 -11.60
C ALA A 368 3.69 6.91 -10.91
N GLN A 369 4.62 7.12 -9.97
CA GLN A 369 4.77 8.37 -9.23
C GLN A 369 5.18 9.54 -10.14
N MET A 370 6.14 9.33 -11.03
CA MET A 370 6.60 10.39 -11.93
C MET A 370 5.49 10.84 -12.88
N LYS A 371 4.57 9.94 -13.29
CA LYS A 371 3.36 10.35 -14.04
C LYS A 371 2.54 11.38 -13.27
N VAL A 372 2.43 11.21 -11.95
CA VAL A 372 1.70 12.12 -11.07
C VAL A 372 2.43 13.45 -10.97
N VAL A 373 3.73 13.41 -10.67
CA VAL A 373 4.53 14.63 -10.47
C VAL A 373 4.52 15.48 -11.74
N PHE A 374 4.85 14.89 -12.88
CA PHE A 374 4.84 15.62 -14.16
C PHE A 374 3.43 16.03 -14.58
N GLY A 375 2.43 15.18 -14.36
CA GLY A 375 1.03 15.50 -14.64
C GLY A 375 0.51 16.66 -13.81
N LEU A 376 0.85 16.71 -12.52
CA LEU A 376 0.50 17.81 -11.61
C LEU A 376 1.18 19.11 -12.00
N LEU A 377 2.49 19.07 -12.29
CA LEU A 377 3.23 20.25 -12.71
C LEU A 377 2.63 20.86 -13.98
N LEU A 378 2.23 20.01 -14.94
CA LEU A 378 1.59 20.51 -16.15
C LEU A 378 0.16 20.99 -15.89
N SER A 379 -0.61 20.33 -15.02
CA SER A 379 -1.98 20.78 -14.70
C SER A 379 -1.99 22.18 -14.05
N LEU A 380 -1.00 22.48 -13.21
CA LEU A 380 -0.78 23.82 -12.64
C LEU A 380 -0.51 24.91 -13.67
N ILE A 381 -0.11 24.54 -14.88
CA ILE A 381 0.10 25.47 -15.99
C ILE A 381 -1.15 25.50 -16.87
N THR A 382 -1.71 24.32 -17.18
CA THR A 382 -2.86 24.17 -18.09
C THR A 382 -4.11 24.89 -17.60
N TYR A 383 -4.50 24.72 -16.32
CA TYR A 383 -5.74 25.32 -15.81
C TYR A 383 -5.67 26.85 -15.71
N PRO A 384 -4.55 27.47 -15.27
CA PRO A 384 -4.40 28.93 -15.35
C PRO A 384 -4.39 29.47 -16.78
N ILE A 385 -3.72 28.81 -17.72
CA ILE A 385 -3.77 29.21 -19.14
C ILE A 385 -5.22 29.18 -19.63
N LEU A 386 -5.96 28.10 -19.33
CA LEU A 386 -7.37 27.98 -19.69
C LEU A 386 -8.21 29.11 -19.09
N PHE A 387 -7.96 29.48 -17.83
CA PHE A 387 -8.62 30.61 -17.18
C PHE A 387 -8.34 31.93 -17.90
N PHE A 388 -7.08 32.26 -18.21
CA PHE A 388 -6.75 33.51 -18.88
C PHE A 388 -7.28 33.59 -20.31
N VAL A 389 -7.26 32.47 -21.04
CA VAL A 389 -7.87 32.37 -22.38
C VAL A 389 -9.38 32.61 -22.29
N LEU A 390 -10.07 31.93 -21.38
CA LEU A 390 -11.52 32.05 -21.20
C LEU A 390 -11.91 33.45 -20.72
N TRP A 391 -11.18 34.00 -19.75
CA TRP A 391 -11.39 35.38 -19.32
C TRP A 391 -11.21 36.36 -20.48
N SER A 392 -10.19 36.17 -21.33
CA SER A 392 -9.99 37.05 -22.49
C SER A 392 -11.15 37.05 -23.48
N VAL A 393 -11.83 35.91 -23.66
CA VAL A 393 -13.05 35.81 -24.47
C VAL A 393 -14.24 36.49 -23.78
N LEU A 394 -14.31 36.40 -22.44
CA LEU A 394 -15.43 36.92 -21.64
C LEU A 394 -15.23 38.36 -21.13
N LYS A 395 -14.17 39.06 -21.56
CA LYS A 395 -13.82 40.42 -21.08
C LYS A 395 -14.95 41.45 -21.21
N GLY A 396 -15.87 41.28 -22.17
CA GLY A 396 -17.01 42.17 -22.39
C GLY A 396 -18.20 41.96 -21.43
N LEU A 397 -18.16 40.93 -20.57
CA LEU A 397 -19.22 40.64 -19.61
C LEU A 397 -18.85 41.19 -18.23
N ALA A 398 -19.82 41.82 -17.55
CA ALA A 398 -19.63 42.40 -16.22
C ALA A 398 -19.07 41.41 -15.18
N LEU A 399 -19.39 40.12 -15.33
CA LEU A 399 -18.92 39.02 -14.47
C LEU A 399 -17.99 38.04 -15.22
N GLY A 400 -17.35 38.47 -16.31
CA GLY A 400 -16.55 37.59 -17.17
C GLY A 400 -15.41 36.85 -16.46
N VAL A 401 -14.77 37.50 -15.48
CA VAL A 401 -13.72 36.89 -14.64
C VAL A 401 -14.29 35.77 -13.77
N VAL A 402 -15.43 36.04 -13.09
CA VAL A 402 -16.08 35.06 -12.21
C VAL A 402 -16.59 33.88 -13.01
N LEU A 403 -17.21 34.15 -14.16
CA LEU A 403 -17.67 33.10 -15.08
C LEU A 403 -16.51 32.23 -15.55
N ALA A 404 -15.38 32.83 -15.94
CA ALA A 404 -14.18 32.08 -16.32
C ALA A 404 -13.67 31.18 -15.19
N ALA A 405 -13.57 31.71 -13.96
CA ALA A 405 -13.12 30.94 -12.81
C ALA A 405 -14.04 29.76 -12.49
N VAL A 406 -15.37 30.00 -12.44
CA VAL A 406 -16.37 28.96 -12.16
C VAL A 406 -16.39 27.90 -13.25
N THR A 407 -16.29 28.28 -14.53
CA THR A 407 -16.24 27.33 -15.64
C THR A 407 -14.99 26.46 -15.59
N VAL A 408 -13.81 27.03 -15.35
CA VAL A 408 -12.55 26.26 -15.27
C VAL A 408 -12.58 25.31 -14.07
N TRP A 409 -13.04 25.79 -12.91
CA TRP A 409 -13.23 24.95 -11.73
C TRP A 409 -14.25 23.81 -11.98
N GLY A 410 -15.39 24.14 -12.59
CA GLY A 410 -16.45 23.20 -12.93
C GLY A 410 -15.97 22.13 -13.92
N LEU A 411 -15.17 22.52 -14.92
CA LEU A 411 -14.56 21.60 -15.88
C LEU A 411 -13.60 20.63 -15.20
N GLY A 412 -12.75 21.11 -14.28
CA GLY A 412 -11.86 20.26 -13.49
C GLY A 412 -12.63 19.26 -12.62
N ARG A 413 -13.71 19.70 -11.95
CA ARG A 413 -14.61 18.81 -11.19
C ARG A 413 -15.30 17.79 -12.08
N TYR A 414 -15.79 18.22 -13.24
CA TYR A 414 -16.46 17.36 -14.22
C TYR A 414 -15.51 16.29 -14.78
N HIS A 415 -14.28 16.67 -15.12
CA HIS A 415 -13.23 15.73 -15.53
C HIS A 415 -12.92 14.72 -14.43
N GLY A 416 -12.71 15.18 -13.19
CA GLY A 416 -12.43 14.31 -12.04
C GLY A 416 -13.56 13.35 -11.70
N ALA A 417 -14.83 13.75 -11.86
CA ALA A 417 -15.98 12.88 -11.65
C ALA A 417 -16.10 11.78 -12.71
N LEU A 418 -15.76 12.09 -13.96
CA LEU A 418 -15.93 11.17 -15.09
C LEU A 418 -14.72 10.29 -15.37
N ILE A 419 -13.51 10.68 -14.95
CA ILE A 419 -12.28 9.98 -15.35
C ILE A 419 -12.26 8.51 -14.90
N ASP A 420 -12.77 8.20 -13.71
CA ASP A 420 -12.78 6.84 -13.18
C ASP A 420 -13.60 5.88 -14.02
N GLU A 421 -14.85 6.25 -14.29
CA GLU A 421 -15.77 5.39 -15.03
C GLU A 421 -15.31 5.20 -16.46
N ASN A 422 -14.83 6.27 -17.11
CA ASN A 422 -14.29 6.23 -18.46
C ASN A 422 -13.00 5.40 -18.55
N TYR A 423 -12.09 5.57 -17.59
CA TYR A 423 -10.86 4.80 -17.52
C TYR A 423 -11.13 3.31 -17.29
N ASN A 424 -12.07 2.98 -16.39
CA ASN A 424 -12.49 1.61 -16.15
C ASN A 424 -13.22 1.01 -17.35
N ALA A 425 -14.07 1.78 -18.05
CA ALA A 425 -14.74 1.35 -19.28
C ALA A 425 -13.74 1.03 -20.39
N MET A 426 -12.75 1.90 -20.60
CA MET A 426 -11.67 1.66 -21.56
C MET A 426 -10.83 0.42 -21.19
N LYS A 427 -10.51 0.23 -19.90
CA LYS A 427 -9.83 -1.00 -19.43
C LYS A 427 -10.64 -2.27 -19.70
N ARG A 428 -11.95 -2.23 -19.46
CA ARG A 428 -12.86 -3.35 -19.76
C ARG A 428 -12.88 -3.65 -21.25
N LEU A 429 -13.04 -2.64 -22.11
CA LEU A 429 -13.01 -2.80 -23.56
C LEU A 429 -11.71 -3.45 -24.06
N VAL A 430 -10.55 -2.96 -23.57
CA VAL A 430 -9.25 -3.52 -23.94
C VAL A 430 -9.11 -4.98 -23.47
N ALA A 431 -9.65 -5.32 -22.30
CA ALA A 431 -9.63 -6.69 -21.81
C ALA A 431 -10.60 -7.60 -22.55
N SER A 432 -11.82 -7.16 -22.86
CA SER A 432 -12.79 -7.96 -23.63
C SER A 432 -12.29 -8.20 -25.06
N TRP A 433 -11.59 -7.23 -25.66
CA TRP A 433 -10.83 -7.44 -26.91
C TRP A 433 -9.76 -8.54 -26.77
N ARG A 434 -8.94 -8.50 -25.71
CA ARG A 434 -7.92 -9.53 -25.44
C ARG A 434 -8.55 -10.90 -25.24
N LEU A 435 -9.67 -10.98 -24.53
CA LEU A 435 -10.42 -12.21 -24.31
C LEU A 435 -11.00 -12.76 -25.62
N LEU A 436 -11.59 -11.90 -26.44
CA LEU A 436 -12.11 -12.24 -27.76
C LEU A 436 -11.02 -12.89 -28.62
N ILE A 437 -9.89 -12.19 -28.81
CA ILE A 437 -8.77 -12.73 -29.59
C ILE A 437 -8.24 -14.03 -28.96
N GLY A 438 -8.04 -14.05 -27.65
CA GLY A 438 -7.44 -15.19 -26.96
C GLY A 438 -8.29 -16.47 -27.06
N ILE A 439 -9.61 -16.35 -26.95
CA ILE A 439 -10.53 -17.49 -27.08
C ILE A 439 -10.67 -17.96 -28.52
N TRP A 440 -10.65 -17.03 -29.49
CA TRP A 440 -10.72 -17.35 -30.92
C TRP A 440 -9.41 -17.90 -31.48
N THR A 441 -8.27 -17.64 -30.82
CA THR A 441 -6.97 -18.17 -31.21
C THR A 441 -6.95 -19.71 -31.10
N PRO A 442 -6.43 -20.44 -32.12
CA PRO A 442 -6.34 -21.91 -32.09
C PRO A 442 -5.54 -22.44 -30.90
N ARG A 443 -5.89 -23.63 -30.38
CA ARG A 443 -5.19 -24.22 -29.22
C ARG A 443 -3.69 -24.46 -29.46
N ARG A 444 -3.29 -24.82 -30.69
CA ARG A 444 -1.88 -24.99 -31.08
C ARG A 444 -1.01 -23.76 -30.93
N SER A 445 -1.62 -22.58 -30.78
CA SER A 445 -0.93 -21.31 -30.59
C SER A 445 -0.86 -20.89 -29.11
N GLU A 446 -1.40 -21.70 -28.18
CA GLU A 446 -1.21 -21.51 -26.74
C GLU A 446 0.26 -21.69 -26.39
N PHE A 447 0.79 -20.80 -25.55
CA PHE A 447 2.16 -20.94 -25.07
C PHE A 447 2.18 -22.00 -23.95
N PRO A 448 3.10 -22.98 -23.98
CA PRO A 448 3.12 -24.04 -22.98
C PRO A 448 3.26 -23.49 -21.55
N LEU A 449 2.33 -23.88 -20.67
CA LEU A 449 2.34 -23.44 -19.28
C LEU A 449 3.64 -23.83 -18.53
N PRO A 450 4.23 -25.02 -18.70
CA PRO A 450 5.50 -25.35 -18.04
C PRO A 450 6.64 -24.40 -18.43
N SER A 451 6.78 -24.09 -19.73
CA SER A 451 7.76 -23.12 -20.23
C SER A 451 7.50 -21.71 -19.72
N PHE A 452 6.21 -21.35 -19.54
CA PHE A 452 5.84 -20.08 -18.93
C PHE A 452 6.33 -20.05 -17.48
N LEU A 453 5.99 -21.05 -16.68
CA LEU A 453 6.40 -21.12 -15.27
C LEU A 453 7.92 -21.06 -15.12
N GLU A 454 8.65 -21.80 -15.94
CA GLU A 454 10.12 -21.78 -15.96
C GLU A 454 10.67 -20.37 -16.18
N SER A 455 10.10 -19.60 -17.11
CA SER A 455 10.53 -18.21 -17.37
C SER A 455 10.24 -17.24 -16.22
N TYR A 456 9.36 -17.59 -15.28
CA TYR A 456 8.99 -16.75 -14.14
C TYR A 456 9.52 -17.25 -12.79
N LYS A 457 10.16 -18.42 -12.71
CA LYS A 457 10.74 -18.96 -11.47
C LYS A 457 11.77 -18.00 -10.83
N SER A 458 12.46 -17.21 -11.64
CA SER A 458 13.49 -16.24 -11.22
C SER A 458 13.04 -14.78 -11.33
N PHE A 459 11.73 -14.51 -11.46
CA PHE A 459 11.20 -13.16 -11.63
C PHE A 459 10.57 -12.62 -10.34
N ALA A 460 11.17 -11.59 -9.75
CA ALA A 460 10.53 -10.66 -8.84
C ALA A 460 10.18 -9.37 -9.62
N PRO A 461 9.00 -8.76 -9.40
CA PRO A 461 8.60 -7.53 -10.08
C PRO A 461 9.61 -6.40 -9.91
N ASP A 462 10.19 -6.32 -8.71
CA ASP A 462 11.20 -5.36 -8.31
C ASP A 462 12.13 -6.09 -7.32
N PRO A 463 13.36 -6.41 -7.72
CA PRO A 463 14.26 -7.19 -6.88
C PRO A 463 14.85 -6.34 -5.75
N PRO A 464 15.20 -6.94 -4.60
CA PRO A 464 15.79 -6.20 -3.51
C PRO A 464 17.06 -5.52 -3.98
N LYS A 465 17.07 -4.18 -3.95
CA LYS A 465 18.34 -3.46 -3.82
C LYS A 465 18.97 -3.98 -2.52
N VAL A 466 20.28 -4.23 -2.52
CA VAL A 466 21.07 -4.80 -1.40
C VAL A 466 20.92 -4.03 -0.06
N ALA A 467 20.12 -2.95 -0.02
CA ALA A 467 19.81 -2.19 1.17
C ALA A 467 19.12 -3.07 2.23
N GLY A 468 19.85 -3.33 3.32
CA GLY A 468 19.36 -4.09 4.48
C GLY A 468 19.90 -5.52 4.57
N LEU A 469 20.56 -6.04 3.53
CA LEU A 469 21.28 -7.31 3.59
C LEU A 469 22.75 -7.08 4.01
N PRO A 470 23.40 -8.05 4.67
CA PRO A 470 24.83 -7.99 4.96
C PRO A 470 25.63 -7.65 3.69
N PRO A 471 26.74 -6.88 3.78
CA PRO A 471 27.55 -6.49 2.62
C PRO A 471 28.06 -7.66 1.77
N THR A 472 28.07 -8.87 2.34
CA THR A 472 28.52 -10.12 1.72
C THR A 472 27.44 -10.82 0.91
N THR A 473 26.17 -10.42 1.01
CA THR A 473 25.07 -11.07 0.28
C THR A 473 25.15 -10.72 -1.20
N LYS A 474 25.35 -11.75 -2.05
CA LYS A 474 25.36 -11.55 -3.50
C LYS A 474 23.97 -11.11 -3.96
N PRO A 475 23.85 -10.04 -4.76
CA PRO A 475 22.57 -9.64 -5.32
C PRO A 475 22.04 -10.78 -6.21
N GLU A 476 20.82 -11.22 -5.93
CA GLU A 476 20.13 -12.16 -6.81
C GLU A 476 19.92 -11.50 -8.18
N LYS A 477 20.23 -12.24 -9.26
CA LYS A 477 20.06 -11.75 -10.62
C LYS A 477 18.66 -12.09 -11.10
N TYR A 478 17.80 -11.07 -11.15
CA TYR A 478 16.46 -11.19 -11.69
C TYR A 478 16.44 -10.88 -13.17
N VAL A 479 15.94 -11.82 -13.98
CA VAL A 479 15.84 -11.65 -15.44
C VAL A 479 14.38 -11.37 -15.79
N LYS A 480 14.12 -10.20 -16.39
CA LYS A 480 12.78 -9.85 -16.84
C LYS A 480 12.34 -10.81 -17.96
N PRO A 481 11.25 -11.56 -17.79
CA PRO A 481 10.80 -12.52 -18.78
C PRO A 481 10.38 -11.84 -20.08
N LYS A 482 10.50 -12.57 -21.20
CA LYS A 482 10.11 -12.09 -22.51
C LYS A 482 8.61 -11.75 -22.52
N LYS A 483 8.26 -10.55 -23.01
CA LYS A 483 6.85 -10.15 -23.16
C LYS A 483 6.14 -11.07 -24.16
N LEU A 484 5.15 -11.81 -23.67
CA LEU A 484 4.31 -12.68 -24.50
C LEU A 484 3.06 -11.92 -24.99
N PRO A 485 2.55 -12.21 -26.20
CA PRO A 485 1.26 -11.69 -26.64
C PRO A 485 0.13 -12.21 -25.73
N SER A 486 -0.76 -11.33 -25.24
CA SER A 486 -1.85 -11.74 -24.33
C SER A 486 -2.66 -12.93 -24.86
N ARG A 487 -2.90 -12.98 -26.18
CA ARG A 487 -3.70 -14.02 -26.85
C ARG A 487 -3.24 -15.46 -26.59
N VAL A 488 -1.94 -15.68 -26.35
CA VAL A 488 -1.40 -17.04 -26.15
C VAL A 488 -1.52 -17.53 -24.69
N LEU A 489 -1.89 -16.62 -23.77
CA LEU A 489 -2.01 -16.89 -22.33
C LEU A 489 -3.46 -16.85 -21.80
N VAL A 490 -4.38 -16.18 -22.49
CA VAL A 490 -5.77 -15.94 -22.04
C VAL A 490 -6.47 -17.21 -21.56
N LYS A 491 -6.34 -18.33 -22.29
CA LYS A 491 -7.00 -19.58 -21.88
C LYS A 491 -6.40 -20.18 -20.61
N HIS A 492 -5.08 -20.06 -20.43
CA HIS A 492 -4.44 -20.44 -19.16
C HIS A 492 -4.94 -19.53 -18.02
N VAL A 493 -5.00 -18.21 -18.23
CA VAL A 493 -5.54 -17.26 -17.24
C VAL A 493 -6.94 -17.69 -16.77
N LEU A 494 -7.85 -17.99 -17.70
CA LEU A 494 -9.24 -18.34 -17.35
C LEU A 494 -9.35 -19.71 -16.68
N ARG A 495 -8.60 -20.73 -17.14
CA ARG A 495 -8.55 -22.06 -16.51
C ARG A 495 -7.98 -21.97 -15.09
N THR A 496 -6.83 -21.32 -14.94
CA THR A 496 -6.17 -21.15 -13.65
C THR A 496 -7.01 -20.32 -12.68
N ARG A 497 -7.72 -19.30 -13.15
CA ARG A 497 -8.67 -18.53 -12.32
C ARG A 497 -9.78 -19.42 -11.75
N LEU A 498 -10.39 -20.23 -12.61
CA LEU A 498 -11.47 -21.12 -12.19
C LEU A 498 -10.97 -22.15 -11.17
N GLU A 499 -9.82 -22.76 -11.45
CA GLU A 499 -9.20 -23.74 -10.55
C GLU A 499 -8.81 -23.11 -9.21
N ALA A 500 -8.21 -21.92 -9.24
CA ALA A 500 -7.82 -21.17 -8.04
C ALA A 500 -9.03 -20.83 -7.17
N ALA A 501 -10.13 -20.36 -7.78
CA ALA A 501 -11.37 -20.06 -7.07
C ALA A 501 -11.95 -21.29 -6.36
N LYS A 502 -12.01 -22.43 -7.07
CA LYS A 502 -12.52 -23.70 -6.53
C LYS A 502 -11.63 -24.25 -5.40
N GLN A 503 -10.32 -24.27 -5.61
CA GLN A 503 -9.38 -24.76 -4.60
C GLN A 503 -9.34 -23.86 -3.38
N LEU A 504 -9.40 -22.53 -3.54
CA LEU A 504 -9.48 -21.59 -2.44
C LEU A 504 -10.70 -21.84 -1.56
N ALA A 505 -11.88 -21.97 -2.17
CA ALA A 505 -13.10 -22.27 -1.43
C ALA A 505 -13.04 -23.63 -0.73
N LYS A 506 -12.55 -24.67 -1.42
CA LYS A 506 -12.38 -26.01 -0.85
C LYS A 506 -11.47 -25.99 0.37
N VAL A 507 -10.28 -25.39 0.27
CA VAL A 507 -9.31 -25.32 1.38
C VAL A 507 -9.90 -24.57 2.57
N LEU A 508 -10.56 -23.43 2.36
CA LEU A 508 -11.17 -22.68 3.46
C LEU A 508 -12.31 -23.45 4.13
N LEU A 509 -13.15 -24.16 3.37
CA LEU A 509 -14.20 -25.01 3.94
C LEU A 509 -13.63 -26.23 4.69
N GLU A 510 -12.54 -26.84 4.20
CA GLU A 510 -11.86 -27.95 4.89
C GLU A 510 -11.20 -27.48 6.19
N LEU A 511 -10.57 -26.30 6.18
CA LEU A 511 -9.99 -25.68 7.38
C LEU A 511 -11.06 -25.40 8.45
N GLU A 512 -12.22 -24.90 8.04
CA GLU A 512 -13.36 -24.67 8.95
C GLU A 512 -13.93 -25.99 9.48
N ALA A 513 -14.12 -26.99 8.62
CA ALA A 513 -14.72 -28.27 9.01
C ALA A 513 -13.83 -29.06 9.99
N ARG A 514 -12.51 -29.05 9.77
CA ARG A 514 -11.54 -29.80 10.57
C ARG A 514 -10.95 -29.00 11.73
N ASP A 515 -11.18 -27.69 11.74
CA ASP A 515 -10.60 -26.75 12.70
C ASP A 515 -9.07 -26.83 12.78
N GLU A 516 -8.42 -27.04 11.64
CA GLU A 516 -6.96 -27.16 11.54
C GLU A 516 -6.28 -25.84 11.96
N GLN A 517 -5.23 -25.93 12.75
CA GLN A 517 -4.46 -24.77 13.19
C GLN A 517 -3.63 -24.22 12.03
N VAL A 518 -3.73 -22.91 11.79
CA VAL A 518 -2.96 -22.20 10.76
C VAL A 518 -1.99 -21.23 11.43
N ASN A 519 -0.88 -20.92 10.75
CA ASN A 519 0.05 -19.91 11.21
C ASN A 519 -0.65 -18.55 11.29
N ALA A 520 -0.22 -17.74 12.25
CA ALA A 520 -0.70 -16.39 12.48
C ALA A 520 0.45 -15.49 12.93
N SER A 521 0.39 -14.22 12.54
CA SER A 521 1.18 -13.15 13.17
C SER A 521 0.78 -13.04 14.64
N PHE A 522 1.75 -12.83 15.53
CA PHE A 522 1.50 -12.83 16.99
C PHE A 522 0.40 -11.86 17.41
N TRP A 523 0.38 -10.65 16.84
CA TRP A 523 -0.60 -9.62 17.19
C TRP A 523 -2.03 -9.97 16.72
N LEU A 524 -2.17 -10.71 15.62
CA LEU A 524 -3.47 -11.24 15.19
C LEU A 524 -3.92 -12.40 16.09
N ALA A 525 -2.99 -13.21 16.58
CA ALA A 525 -3.31 -14.24 17.55
C ALA A 525 -3.74 -13.61 18.90
N GLU A 526 -3.06 -12.57 19.37
CA GLU A 526 -3.45 -11.82 20.57
C GLU A 526 -4.86 -11.23 20.44
N GLU A 527 -5.16 -10.60 19.30
CA GLU A 527 -6.46 -9.95 19.06
C GLU A 527 -7.62 -10.96 18.91
N PHE A 528 -7.37 -12.11 18.28
CA PHE A 528 -8.40 -13.09 17.90
C PHE A 528 -8.30 -14.43 18.64
N SER A 529 -7.84 -14.43 19.89
CA SER A 529 -7.79 -15.61 20.78
C SER A 529 -6.99 -16.80 20.22
N GLY A 530 -5.92 -16.51 19.46
CA GLY A 530 -4.94 -17.48 19.00
C GLY A 530 -3.90 -17.83 20.07
N ASN A 531 -3.08 -18.83 19.78
CA ASN A 531 -2.03 -19.32 20.66
C ASN A 531 -0.66 -18.78 20.22
N ILE A 532 0.00 -18.02 21.09
CA ILE A 532 1.40 -17.66 20.93
C ILE A 532 2.25 -18.88 21.31
N LEU A 533 3.15 -19.30 20.42
CA LEU A 533 4.03 -20.43 20.66
C LEU A 533 5.19 -20.02 21.57
N GLU A 534 5.68 -20.98 22.35
CA GLU A 534 6.84 -20.76 23.22
C GLU A 534 8.07 -20.34 22.43
N VAL A 535 8.88 -19.47 23.04
CA VAL A 535 10.16 -19.02 22.48
C VAL A 535 11.08 -20.23 22.32
N PRO A 536 11.73 -20.43 21.16
CA PRO A 536 12.71 -21.50 20.98
C PRO A 536 13.83 -21.43 22.02
N LYS A 537 14.31 -22.59 22.50
CA LYS A 537 15.36 -22.66 23.55
C LYS A 537 16.67 -21.99 23.16
N ASP A 538 16.98 -21.93 21.87
CA ASP A 538 18.14 -21.24 21.31
C ASP A 538 18.03 -19.70 21.36
N GLU A 539 16.83 -19.17 21.61
CA GLU A 539 16.53 -17.74 21.71
C GLU A 539 16.35 -17.24 23.16
N GLU A 540 16.27 -18.14 24.17
CA GLU A 540 16.00 -17.80 25.57
C GLU A 540 17.03 -16.84 26.20
N GLY A 541 18.27 -16.82 25.70
CA GLY A 541 19.34 -15.92 26.16
C GLY A 541 19.51 -14.63 25.36
N LEU A 542 18.76 -14.45 24.27
CA LEU A 542 18.80 -13.25 23.43
C LEU A 542 17.92 -12.14 24.02
N ASN A 543 18.28 -10.88 23.76
CA ASN A 543 17.39 -9.76 24.08
C ASN A 543 16.11 -9.83 23.20
N GLU A 544 15.00 -9.24 23.64
CA GLU A 544 13.72 -9.27 22.92
C GLU A 544 13.84 -8.82 21.45
N TRP A 545 14.71 -7.85 21.16
CA TRP A 545 14.94 -7.33 19.80
C TRP A 545 15.92 -8.13 18.95
N GLU A 546 16.60 -9.11 19.53
CA GLU A 546 17.49 -10.05 18.84
C GLU A 546 16.75 -11.35 18.45
N ARG A 547 15.58 -11.59 19.06
CA ARG A 547 14.72 -12.75 18.80
C ARG A 547 13.94 -12.59 17.50
N GLU A 548 13.53 -13.71 16.91
CA GLU A 548 12.49 -13.68 15.89
C GLU A 548 11.18 -13.21 16.53
N LEU A 549 10.30 -12.59 15.74
CA LEU A 549 8.97 -12.25 16.24
C LEU A 549 8.26 -13.53 16.70
N PRO A 550 7.45 -13.46 17.79
CA PRO A 550 6.79 -14.64 18.32
C PRO A 550 5.98 -15.35 17.23
N ARG A 551 6.15 -16.67 17.16
CA ARG A 551 5.34 -17.49 16.25
C ARG A 551 3.99 -17.72 16.90
N ALA A 552 2.90 -17.64 16.14
CA ALA A 552 1.58 -17.90 16.68
C ALA A 552 0.71 -18.72 15.73
N ARG A 553 -0.39 -19.25 16.25
CA ARG A 553 -1.38 -20.03 15.51
C ARG A 553 -2.80 -19.58 15.84
N ARG A 554 -3.68 -19.66 14.85
CA ARG A 554 -5.13 -19.44 14.98
C ARG A 554 -5.89 -20.66 14.48
N SER A 555 -7.10 -20.86 14.99
CA SER A 555 -7.99 -21.95 14.58
C SER A 555 -8.53 -21.69 13.16
N GLY A 556 -8.67 -22.75 12.36
CA GLY A 556 -9.24 -22.68 11.02
C GLY A 556 -10.69 -22.15 11.02
N LYS A 557 -11.51 -22.56 11.99
CA LYS A 557 -12.88 -22.03 12.15
C LYS A 557 -12.90 -20.54 12.42
N GLU A 558 -12.03 -20.09 13.32
CA GLU A 558 -11.93 -18.68 13.68
C GLU A 558 -11.49 -17.86 12.47
N VAL A 559 -10.43 -18.27 11.76
CA VAL A 559 -9.92 -17.57 10.57
C VAL A 559 -10.98 -17.46 9.48
N VAL A 560 -11.69 -18.55 9.19
CA VAL A 560 -12.74 -18.56 8.16
C VAL A 560 -13.94 -17.70 8.60
N GLY A 561 -14.33 -17.77 9.87
CA GLY A 561 -15.35 -16.91 10.46
C GLY A 561 -14.98 -15.43 10.41
N PHE A 562 -13.73 -15.09 10.71
CA PHE A 562 -13.17 -13.74 10.62
C PHE A 562 -13.25 -13.18 9.20
N LEU A 563 -12.86 -13.96 8.18
CA LEU A 563 -12.94 -13.56 6.77
C LEU A 563 -14.40 -13.37 6.33
N ARG A 564 -15.28 -14.32 6.69
CA ARG A 564 -16.71 -14.26 6.37
C ARG A 564 -17.39 -13.06 7.01
N GLY A 565 -17.11 -12.78 8.28
CA GLY A 565 -17.63 -11.62 9.02
C GLY A 565 -17.23 -10.27 8.42
N ARG A 566 -16.17 -10.23 7.59
CA ARG A 566 -15.69 -9.05 6.85
C ARG A 566 -16.06 -9.08 5.37
N GLY A 567 -17.04 -9.88 4.99
CA GLY A 567 -17.64 -9.88 3.65
C GLY A 567 -16.98 -10.79 2.62
N ALA A 568 -16.12 -11.73 3.03
CA ALA A 568 -15.60 -12.74 2.11
C ALA A 568 -16.74 -13.59 1.53
N ARG A 569 -16.79 -13.73 0.21
CA ARG A 569 -17.85 -14.47 -0.51
C ARG A 569 -17.68 -15.98 -0.50
N LEU A 570 -17.42 -16.53 0.68
CA LEU A 570 -17.41 -17.96 0.92
C LEU A 570 -18.85 -18.45 0.94
N GLY A 571 -19.18 -19.47 0.15
CA GLY A 571 -20.51 -20.10 0.20
C GLY A 571 -20.84 -20.60 1.63
N ILE A 572 -22.13 -20.81 1.90
CA ILE A 572 -22.56 -21.37 3.19
C ILE A 572 -22.19 -22.85 3.25
N ASN A 573 -21.65 -23.30 4.38
CA ASN A 573 -21.45 -24.72 4.62
C ASN A 573 -22.83 -25.38 4.82
N ARG A 574 -23.31 -26.17 3.84
CA ARG A 574 -24.62 -26.84 3.91
C ARG A 574 -24.77 -27.86 5.05
N GLY A 575 -23.71 -28.10 5.85
CA GLY A 575 -23.78 -28.92 7.07
C GLY A 575 -24.71 -28.37 8.16
N GLU A 576 -25.03 -27.07 8.15
CA GLU A 576 -25.90 -26.45 9.16
C GLU A 576 -27.40 -26.43 8.79
N GLU A 577 -27.77 -26.73 7.54
CA GLU A 577 -29.18 -26.83 7.13
C GLU A 577 -29.90 -28.03 7.78
N GLY A 578 -29.16 -29.02 8.32
CA GLY A 578 -29.74 -30.18 9.01
C GLY A 578 -30.19 -29.93 10.45
N HIS A 579 -29.72 -28.85 11.11
CA HIS A 579 -30.01 -28.62 12.53
C HIS A 579 -31.10 -27.57 12.80
N TRP A 580 -31.41 -26.70 11.83
CA TRP A 580 -32.45 -25.67 11.98
C TRP A 580 -33.82 -26.07 11.42
N VAL A 581 -33.91 -27.17 10.68
CA VAL A 581 -35.20 -27.68 10.14
C VAL A 581 -35.90 -28.63 11.14
N GLY A 582 -35.27 -28.97 12.26
CA GLY A 582 -35.80 -29.92 13.26
C GLY A 582 -36.39 -29.32 14.54
N SER A 583 -36.41 -28.01 14.74
CA SER A 583 -36.87 -27.39 16.00
C SER A 583 -37.64 -26.09 15.77
N SER A 584 -38.76 -26.16 15.07
CA SER A 584 -39.84 -25.17 15.16
C SER A 584 -41.11 -25.74 14.51
N GLY A 585 -41.91 -26.45 15.29
CA GLY A 585 -43.19 -26.99 14.81
C GLY A 585 -43.79 -28.07 15.69
N GLY A 586 -43.94 -27.80 16.99
CA GLY A 586 -44.68 -28.64 17.91
C GLY A 586 -45.12 -27.85 19.13
N GLU A 587 -46.37 -28.06 19.55
CA GLU A 587 -47.15 -27.39 20.61
C GLU A 587 -47.89 -26.12 20.15
N GLY A 588 -49.22 -26.02 20.23
CA GLY A 588 -50.24 -26.92 20.76
C GLY A 588 -51.57 -26.17 20.79
N GLU A 589 -52.56 -26.67 20.04
CA GLU A 589 -53.98 -26.34 20.21
C GLU A 589 -54.56 -27.27 21.29
N SER A 590 -55.18 -26.72 22.32
CA SER A 590 -56.49 -27.17 22.84
C SER A 590 -56.97 -26.30 24.00
N GLU A 591 -58.31 -26.23 24.05
CA GLU A 591 -59.22 -25.56 24.98
C GLU A 591 -59.02 -25.86 26.46
#